data_AF-A0A7J4SDQ2-F1
#
_entry.id   AF-A0A7J4SDQ2-F1
#
_cell.length_a   1.000
_cell.length_b   1.000
_cell.length_c   1.000
_cell.angle_alpha   90.00
_cell.angle_beta   90.00
_cell.angle_gamma   90.00
#
_symmetry.space_group_name_H-M   'P 1'
#
loop_
_entity.id
_entity.type
_entity.pdbx_description
1 polymer ?
#
loop_
_entity_poly.entity_id
_entity_poly.type
_entity_poly.pdbx_seq_one_letter_code
_entity_poly.pdbx_strand_id
1 'polypeptide(L)'
;MTDFSGGYRLTLDIEESDADSVLHIIVSGQASILIIDWNSSGGQEQRQQRHDIMLLGDEGTSSVIGGFACGGCFLFFVFTFVILKTFRRLLTKDGRNEFVGRRHMPIGDCPICGQKMPRYLLVRHLIVDHEIDSFEAGDIVAKHIRPEGLGWSPEDEES
;
A
#
# COMPACT_ATOMS: atom_id res chain seq x y z
N MET A 1 29.98 14.71 -22.77
CA MET A 1 28.54 14.40 -22.90
C MET A 1 28.38 12.91 -22.64
N THR A 2 27.64 12.54 -21.59
CA THR A 2 27.45 11.15 -21.14
C THR A 2 26.39 10.44 -21.97
N ASP A 3 26.57 9.14 -22.24
CA ASP A 3 25.51 8.32 -22.86
C ASP A 3 24.49 7.83 -21.81
N PHE A 4 23.36 7.29 -22.29
CA PHE A 4 22.27 6.78 -21.43
C PHE A 4 22.71 5.60 -20.53
N SER A 5 23.83 4.93 -20.88
CA SER A 5 24.46 3.88 -20.09
C SER A 5 25.49 4.40 -19.06
N GLY A 6 25.67 5.72 -18.95
CA GLY A 6 26.66 6.31 -18.03
C GLY A 6 28.11 6.20 -18.51
N GLY A 7 28.33 5.93 -19.79
CA GLY A 7 29.62 5.93 -20.44
C GLY A 7 30.17 7.34 -20.61
N TYR A 8 31.46 7.49 -20.31
CA TYR A 8 32.23 8.72 -20.50
C TYR A 8 33.21 8.51 -21.66
N ARG A 9 33.20 9.42 -22.64
CA ARG A 9 34.21 9.45 -23.71
C ARG A 9 35.04 10.72 -23.60
N LEU A 10 36.35 10.54 -23.45
CA LEU A 10 37.35 11.59 -23.54
C LEU A 10 38.09 11.40 -24.87
N THR A 11 38.20 12.48 -25.65
CA THR A 11 39.05 12.51 -26.86
C THR A 11 40.19 13.48 -26.58
N LEU A 12 41.41 13.03 -26.80
CA LEU A 12 42.62 13.85 -26.65
C LEU A 12 43.30 13.91 -28.02
N ASP A 13 43.66 15.10 -28.44
CA ASP A 13 44.49 15.31 -29.63
C ASP A 13 45.95 15.13 -29.19
N ILE A 14 46.65 14.21 -29.85
CA ILE A 14 48.01 13.77 -29.49
C ILE A 14 48.91 14.02 -30.70
N GLU A 15 50.10 14.58 -30.46
CA GLU A 15 51.10 14.82 -31.50
C GLU A 15 52.19 13.74 -31.50
N GLU A 16 52.97 13.67 -32.58
CA GLU A 16 54.08 12.70 -32.69
C GLU A 16 55.14 12.88 -31.59
N SER A 17 55.27 14.08 -31.02
CA SER A 17 56.15 14.36 -29.88
C SER A 17 55.73 13.68 -28.57
N ASP A 18 54.48 13.25 -28.47
CA ASP A 18 53.90 12.65 -27.27
C ASP A 18 53.99 11.11 -27.30
N ALA A 19 54.68 10.55 -28.29
CA ALA A 19 54.96 9.12 -28.39
C ALA A 19 55.67 8.62 -27.12
N ASP A 20 55.23 7.46 -26.62
CA ASP A 20 55.72 6.81 -25.38
C ASP A 20 55.44 7.59 -24.09
N SER A 21 54.66 8.67 -24.14
CA SER A 21 54.23 9.38 -22.93
C SER A 21 53.23 8.56 -22.11
N VAL A 22 53.30 8.73 -20.79
CA VAL A 22 52.46 8.01 -19.82
C VAL A 22 51.34 8.93 -19.35
N LEU A 23 50.11 8.56 -19.69
CA LEU A 23 48.91 9.26 -19.25
C LEU A 23 48.36 8.61 -17.97
N HIS A 24 48.32 9.40 -16.90
CA HIS A 24 47.72 9.00 -15.63
C HIS A 24 46.30 9.54 -15.55
N ILE A 25 45.31 8.65 -15.60
CA ILE A 25 43.90 9.01 -15.49
C ILE A 25 43.37 8.51 -14.14
N ILE A 26 42.84 9.41 -13.32
CA ILE A 26 42.21 9.08 -12.04
C ILE A 26 40.71 9.36 -12.16
N VAL A 27 39.90 8.32 -12.06
CA VAL A 27 38.43 8.43 -12.10
C VAL A 27 37.86 7.76 -10.86
N SER A 28 37.06 8.49 -10.07
CA SER A 28 36.42 7.98 -8.85
C SER A 28 37.40 7.30 -7.85
N GLY A 29 38.64 7.79 -7.75
CA GLY A 29 39.65 7.23 -6.86
C GLY A 29 40.39 6.00 -7.42
N GLN A 30 40.06 5.53 -8.62
CA GLN A 30 40.78 4.48 -9.32
C GLN A 30 41.76 5.09 -10.32
N ALA A 31 43.05 4.77 -10.18
CA ALA A 31 44.11 5.23 -11.07
C ALA A 31 44.35 4.20 -12.18
N SER A 32 44.29 4.65 -13.44
CA SER A 32 44.65 3.88 -14.62
C SER A 32 45.85 4.53 -15.30
N ILE A 33 46.82 3.70 -15.71
CA ILE A 33 48.03 4.13 -16.41
C ILE A 33 47.90 3.70 -17.87
N LEU A 34 48.02 4.65 -18.78
CA LEU A 34 47.94 4.43 -20.20
C LEU A 34 49.23 4.87 -20.88
N ILE A 35 49.76 4.06 -21.79
CA ILE A 35 50.94 4.40 -22.60
C ILE A 35 50.45 4.76 -24.00
N ILE A 36 50.83 5.95 -24.47
CA ILE A 36 50.47 6.44 -25.80
C ILE A 36 51.37 5.77 -26.84
N ASP A 37 50.77 4.99 -27.75
CA ASP A 37 51.50 4.36 -28.86
C ASP A 37 51.08 5.01 -30.18
N TRP A 38 51.91 5.94 -30.65
CA TRP A 38 51.71 6.69 -31.90
C TRP A 38 51.72 5.81 -33.16
N ASN A 39 52.35 4.62 -33.09
CA ASN A 39 52.52 3.72 -34.22
C ASN A 39 51.45 2.60 -34.25
N SER A 40 50.55 2.57 -33.26
CA SER A 40 49.52 1.53 -33.11
C SER A 40 48.44 1.51 -34.21
N SER A 41 48.28 2.59 -34.96
CA SER A 41 47.29 2.70 -36.05
C SER A 41 47.97 2.75 -37.43
N GLY A 42 48.14 1.59 -38.03
CA GLY A 42 48.68 1.45 -39.37
C GLY A 42 47.75 2.04 -40.44
N GLY A 43 48.16 3.14 -41.06
CA GLY A 43 47.75 3.52 -42.42
C GLY A 43 46.48 4.36 -42.60
N GLN A 44 46.03 5.14 -41.61
CA GLN A 44 44.93 6.11 -41.79
C GLN A 44 45.39 7.57 -41.63
N GLU A 45 44.78 8.49 -42.39
CA GLU A 45 45.04 9.94 -42.31
C GLU A 45 44.65 10.55 -40.96
N GLN A 46 43.73 9.91 -40.22
CA GLN A 46 43.43 10.22 -38.82
C GLN A 46 43.75 9.00 -37.95
N ARG A 47 44.74 9.15 -37.07
CA ARG A 47 45.13 8.12 -36.10
C ARG A 47 44.26 8.24 -34.86
N GLN A 48 43.41 7.25 -34.62
CA GLN A 48 42.56 7.18 -33.43
C GLN A 48 42.91 5.94 -32.62
N GLN A 49 43.43 6.15 -31.40
CA GLN A 49 43.63 5.08 -30.43
C GLN A 49 42.45 5.08 -29.45
N ARG A 50 41.77 3.93 -29.31
CA ARG A 50 40.65 3.77 -28.38
C ARG A 50 41.08 2.94 -27.18
N HIS A 51 40.90 3.50 -25.99
CA HIS A 51 41.11 2.79 -24.74
C HIS A 51 39.81 2.80 -23.93
N ASP A 52 39.29 1.61 -23.68
CA ASP A 52 38.12 1.41 -22.85
C ASP A 52 38.60 1.12 -21.41
N ILE A 53 38.23 1.99 -20.47
CA ILE A 53 38.53 1.82 -19.03
C ILE A 53 37.27 1.28 -18.36
N MET A 54 37.33 0.07 -17.83
CA MET A 54 36.28 -0.47 -16.95
C MET A 54 36.58 -0.06 -15.51
N LEU A 55 35.73 0.78 -14.94
CA LEU A 55 35.79 1.13 -13.52
C LEU A 55 35.21 -0.03 -12.71
N LEU A 56 35.91 -0.44 -11.65
CA LEU A 56 35.42 -1.43 -10.67
C LEU A 56 34.42 -0.77 -9.69
N GLY A 57 33.51 0.05 -10.21
CA GLY A 57 32.44 0.63 -9.44
C GLY A 57 31.37 -0.42 -9.20
N ASP A 58 30.97 -0.58 -7.93
CA ASP A 58 29.82 -1.37 -7.51
C ASP A 58 28.68 -1.11 -8.49
N GLU A 59 28.27 -2.17 -9.21
CA GLU A 59 27.23 -2.11 -10.21
C GLU A 59 26.03 -1.47 -9.54
N GLY A 60 25.76 -0.21 -9.85
CA GLY A 60 24.75 0.57 -9.15
C GLY A 60 23.46 -0.22 -9.22
N THR A 61 23.13 -0.92 -8.12
CA THR A 61 22.03 -1.89 -8.09
C THR A 61 20.82 -1.15 -8.60
N SER A 62 20.36 -1.54 -9.79
CA SER A 62 19.37 -0.79 -10.54
C SER A 62 18.18 -0.57 -9.61
N SER A 63 17.93 0.71 -9.26
CA SER A 63 17.04 1.14 -8.17
C SER A 63 15.57 0.71 -8.34
N VAL A 64 15.24 0.08 -9.46
CA VAL A 64 13.93 -0.50 -9.78
C VAL A 64 13.60 -1.75 -8.95
N ILE A 65 14.59 -2.57 -8.55
CA ILE A 65 14.32 -3.79 -7.77
C ILE A 65 14.06 -3.46 -6.29
N GLY A 66 14.77 -2.47 -5.73
CA GLY A 66 14.58 -2.04 -4.34
C GLY A 66 13.19 -1.47 -4.05
N GLY A 67 12.64 -0.69 -5.00
CA GLY A 67 11.30 -0.11 -4.87
C GLY A 67 10.18 -1.15 -4.90
N PHE A 68 10.29 -2.15 -5.79
CA PHE A 68 9.30 -3.22 -5.90
C PHE A 68 9.35 -4.17 -4.70
N ALA A 69 10.54 -4.45 -4.17
CA ALA A 69 10.70 -5.27 -2.97
C ALA A 69 10.08 -4.60 -1.72
N CYS A 70 10.32 -3.30 -1.51
CA CYS A 70 9.76 -2.58 -0.36
C CYS A 70 8.23 -2.42 -0.46
N GLY A 71 7.73 -1.99 -1.62
CA GLY A 71 6.29 -1.84 -1.85
C GLY A 71 5.54 -3.18 -1.82
N GLY A 72 6.12 -4.23 -2.40
CA GLY A 72 5.57 -5.57 -2.40
C GLY A 72 5.45 -6.16 -0.99
N CYS A 73 6.48 -6.01 -0.16
CA CYS A 73 6.43 -6.43 1.24
C CYS A 73 5.32 -5.73 2.02
N PHE A 74 5.16 -4.41 1.85
CA PHE A 74 4.10 -3.67 2.54
C PHE A 74 2.70 -4.16 2.15
N LEU A 75 2.43 -4.30 0.85
CA LEU A 75 1.16 -4.82 0.36
C LEU A 75 0.90 -6.23 0.86
N PHE A 76 1.92 -7.10 0.87
CA PHE A 76 1.81 -8.45 1.38
C PHE A 76 1.40 -8.50 2.86
N PHE A 77 2.01 -7.66 3.70
CA PHE A 77 1.65 -7.57 5.12
C PHE A 77 0.21 -7.08 5.32
N VAL A 78 -0.20 -6.03 4.61
CA VAL A 78 -1.56 -5.50 4.68
C VAL A 78 -2.58 -6.57 4.26
N PHE A 79 -2.32 -7.25 3.15
CA PHE A 79 -3.22 -8.27 2.63
C PHE A 79 -3.34 -9.46 3.58
N THR A 80 -2.21 -9.93 4.13
CA THR A 80 -2.18 -11.02 5.11
C THR A 80 -2.96 -10.67 6.37
N PHE A 81 -2.84 -9.43 6.86
CA PHE A 81 -3.58 -8.97 8.03
C PHE A 81 -5.09 -8.93 7.78
N VAL A 82 -5.52 -8.41 6.62
CA VAL A 82 -6.94 -8.37 6.24
C VAL A 82 -7.51 -9.76 6.03
N ILE A 83 -6.76 -10.67 5.41
CA ILE A 83 -7.16 -12.08 5.25
C ILE A 83 -7.34 -12.72 6.62
N LEU A 84 -6.36 -12.62 7.52
CA LEU A 84 -6.44 -13.21 8.87
C LEU A 84 -7.63 -12.65 9.67
N LYS A 85 -7.87 -11.33 9.59
CA LYS A 85 -9.00 -10.68 10.26
C LYS A 85 -10.33 -11.18 9.69
N THR A 86 -10.43 -11.31 8.38
CA THR A 86 -11.63 -11.79 7.68
C THR A 86 -11.87 -13.27 7.98
N PHE A 87 -10.82 -14.10 7.94
CA PHE A 87 -10.92 -15.53 8.23
C PHE A 87 -11.36 -15.78 9.68
N ARG A 88 -10.83 -15.02 10.64
CA ARG A 88 -11.30 -15.04 12.03
C ARG A 88 -12.78 -14.68 12.18
N ARG A 89 -13.27 -13.72 11.40
CA ARG A 89 -14.70 -13.38 11.37
C ARG A 89 -15.56 -14.45 10.70
N LEU A 90 -15.06 -15.13 9.67
CA LEU A 90 -15.79 -16.22 9.00
C LEU A 90 -15.87 -17.50 9.85
N LEU A 91 -14.91 -17.71 10.75
CA LEU A 91 -14.91 -18.83 11.68
C LEU A 91 -16.01 -18.72 12.76
N THR A 92 -16.47 -17.51 13.08
CA THR A 92 -17.62 -17.34 13.99
C THR A 92 -18.94 -17.51 13.25
N LYS A 93 -19.91 -18.20 13.88
CA LYS A 93 -21.25 -18.43 13.30
C LYS A 93 -21.93 -17.11 12.94
N ASP A 94 -21.75 -16.08 13.78
CA ASP A 94 -22.33 -14.75 13.57
C ASP A 94 -21.69 -14.03 12.37
N GLY A 95 -20.37 -14.06 12.24
CA GLY A 95 -19.68 -13.43 11.11
C GLY A 95 -19.92 -14.16 9.79
N ARG A 96 -20.08 -15.49 9.81
CA ARG A 96 -20.52 -16.26 8.63
C ARG A 96 -21.94 -15.88 8.21
N ASN A 97 -22.85 -15.70 9.16
CA ASN A 97 -24.23 -15.31 8.86
C ASN A 97 -24.30 -13.88 8.32
N GLU A 98 -23.48 -12.96 8.83
CA GLU A 98 -23.34 -11.59 8.31
C GLU A 98 -22.81 -11.58 6.86
N PHE A 99 -21.81 -12.42 6.54
CA PHE A 99 -21.26 -12.55 5.18
C PHE A 99 -22.25 -13.12 4.15
N VAL A 100 -23.20 -13.97 4.58
CA VAL A 100 -24.26 -14.55 3.73
C VAL A 100 -25.47 -13.59 3.63
N GLY A 101 -25.41 -12.41 4.24
CA GLY A 101 -26.50 -11.43 4.25
C GLY A 101 -27.63 -11.76 5.23
N ARG A 102 -27.46 -12.80 6.08
CA ARG A 102 -28.38 -13.06 7.20
C ARG A 102 -27.98 -12.17 8.37
N ARG A 103 -28.43 -10.92 8.33
CA ARG A 103 -28.29 -10.01 9.47
C ARG A 103 -29.09 -10.60 10.64
N HIS A 104 -28.41 -11.03 11.70
CA HIS A 104 -29.09 -11.41 12.93
C HIS A 104 -29.93 -10.22 13.38
N MET A 105 -31.25 -10.40 13.42
CA MET A 105 -32.13 -9.36 13.88
C MET A 105 -31.83 -9.13 15.37
N PRO A 106 -31.62 -7.88 15.80
CA PRO A 106 -31.28 -7.61 17.19
C PRO A 106 -32.37 -8.18 18.10
N ILE A 107 -31.93 -8.92 19.13
CA ILE A 107 -32.79 -9.38 20.22
C ILE A 107 -33.00 -8.17 21.13
N GLY A 108 -34.25 -7.87 21.47
CA GLY A 108 -34.61 -6.87 22.46
C GLY A 108 -35.31 -7.53 23.64
N ASP A 109 -35.27 -6.87 24.78
CA ASP A 109 -35.96 -7.32 25.98
C ASP A 109 -37.29 -6.57 26.09
N CYS A 110 -38.33 -7.22 26.59
CA CYS A 110 -39.60 -6.54 26.86
C CYS A 110 -39.44 -5.57 28.05
N PRO A 111 -39.87 -4.30 27.93
CA PRO A 111 -39.76 -3.32 29.02
C PRO A 111 -40.65 -3.63 30.24
N ILE A 112 -41.63 -4.53 30.11
CA ILE A 112 -42.61 -4.83 31.17
C ILE A 112 -42.28 -6.17 31.86
N CYS A 113 -42.04 -7.23 31.09
CA CYS A 113 -41.80 -8.56 31.63
C CYS A 113 -40.35 -9.06 31.53
N GLY A 114 -39.46 -8.33 30.84
CA GLY A 114 -38.05 -8.70 30.68
C GLY A 114 -37.79 -9.94 29.80
N GLN A 115 -38.81 -10.46 29.10
CA GLN A 115 -38.64 -11.58 28.18
C GLN A 115 -37.79 -11.18 26.96
N LYS A 116 -36.84 -12.06 26.59
CA LYS A 116 -35.94 -11.84 25.45
C LYS A 116 -36.60 -12.31 24.17
N MET A 117 -36.77 -11.42 23.20
CA MET A 117 -37.39 -11.77 21.91
C MET A 117 -36.82 -10.95 20.74
N PRO A 118 -37.02 -11.40 19.49
CA PRO A 118 -36.66 -10.61 18.33
C PRO A 118 -37.36 -9.24 18.33
N ARG A 119 -36.63 -8.18 17.97
CA ARG A 119 -37.15 -6.79 17.99
C ARG A 119 -38.48 -6.59 17.26
N TYR A 120 -38.71 -7.31 16.16
CA TYR A 120 -39.95 -7.21 15.38
C TYR A 120 -41.19 -7.79 16.09
N LEU A 121 -41.01 -8.61 17.13
CA LEU A 121 -42.10 -9.21 17.91
C LEU A 121 -42.47 -8.39 19.14
N LEU A 122 -41.64 -7.41 19.55
CA LEU A 122 -41.88 -6.61 20.75
C LEU A 122 -43.25 -5.93 20.74
N VAL A 123 -43.61 -5.24 19.65
CA VAL A 123 -44.90 -4.54 19.55
C VAL A 123 -46.07 -5.52 19.67
N ARG A 124 -45.98 -6.67 18.98
CA ARG A 124 -47.01 -7.72 19.06
C ARG A 124 -47.15 -8.26 20.48
N HIS A 125 -46.03 -8.50 21.15
CA HIS A 125 -46.01 -9.00 22.52
C HIS A 125 -46.64 -7.99 23.49
N LEU A 126 -46.36 -6.69 23.36
CA LEU A 126 -46.99 -5.65 24.18
C LEU A 126 -48.52 -5.59 23.96
N ILE A 127 -48.99 -5.72 22.72
CA ILE A 127 -50.42 -5.67 22.42
C ILE A 127 -51.15 -6.92 22.96
N VAL A 128 -50.57 -8.10 22.77
CA VAL A 128 -51.25 -9.37 23.07
C VAL A 128 -51.10 -9.78 24.54
N ASP A 129 -49.90 -9.70 25.09
CA ASP A 129 -49.60 -10.23 26.43
C ASP A 129 -49.70 -9.17 27.53
N HIS A 130 -49.63 -7.88 27.16
CA HIS A 130 -49.76 -6.75 28.08
C HIS A 130 -51.00 -5.88 27.84
N GLU A 131 -51.86 -6.24 26.88
CA GLU A 131 -53.11 -5.53 26.55
C GLU A 131 -52.96 -4.01 26.32
N ILE A 132 -51.80 -3.59 25.79
CA ILE A 132 -51.50 -2.19 25.50
C ILE A 132 -52.08 -1.81 24.13
N ASP A 133 -52.60 -0.59 24.00
CA ASP A 133 -53.08 -0.09 22.73
C ASP A 133 -51.97 -0.10 21.67
N SER A 134 -52.36 -0.33 20.41
CA SER A 134 -51.43 -0.45 19.29
C SER A 134 -50.52 0.76 19.08
N PHE A 135 -51.02 1.99 19.31
CA PHE A 135 -50.23 3.20 19.19
C PHE A 135 -49.24 3.33 20.36
N GLU A 136 -49.74 3.14 21.58
CA GLU A 136 -48.94 3.24 22.80
C GLU A 136 -47.84 2.18 22.86
N ALA A 137 -48.12 0.94 22.43
CA ALA A 137 -47.14 -0.13 22.33
C ALA A 137 -46.01 0.22 21.34
N GLY A 138 -46.35 0.89 20.23
CA GLY A 138 -45.38 1.40 19.27
C GLY A 138 -44.44 2.44 19.89
N ASP A 139 -44.99 3.39 20.64
CA ASP A 139 -44.21 4.45 21.30
C ASP A 139 -43.31 3.91 22.41
N ILE A 140 -43.81 2.99 23.23
CA ILE A 140 -43.01 2.34 24.28
C ILE A 140 -41.82 1.60 23.67
N VAL A 141 -42.05 0.84 22.60
CA VAL A 141 -41.00 0.09 21.90
C VAL A 141 -40.02 1.05 21.21
N ALA A 142 -40.51 2.13 20.59
CA ALA A 142 -39.67 3.15 19.99
C ALA A 142 -38.77 3.82 21.03
N LYS A 143 -39.31 4.20 22.19
CA LYS A 143 -38.56 4.78 23.30
C LYS A 143 -37.53 3.80 23.88
N HIS A 144 -37.90 2.53 24.02
CA HIS A 144 -37.03 1.51 24.60
C HIS A 144 -35.83 1.16 23.72
N ILE A 145 -35.96 1.25 22.38
CA ILE A 145 -34.90 0.82 21.46
C ILE A 145 -34.12 2.00 20.85
N ARG A 146 -34.57 3.24 21.04
CA ARG A 146 -33.78 4.41 20.63
C ARG A 146 -32.51 4.48 21.48
N PRO A 147 -31.32 4.58 20.86
CA PRO A 147 -30.12 4.92 21.61
C PRO A 147 -30.28 6.34 22.17
N GLU A 148 -29.91 6.54 23.44
CA GLU A 148 -29.87 7.87 24.06
C GLU A 148 -29.08 8.84 23.16
N GLY A 149 -29.74 9.86 22.62
CA GLY A 149 -29.10 10.94 21.84
C GLY A 149 -29.23 10.90 20.31
N LEU A 150 -30.06 10.05 19.69
CA LEU A 150 -30.27 10.09 18.23
C LEU A 150 -31.75 9.94 17.81
N GLY A 151 -32.45 11.05 17.61
CA GLY A 151 -33.74 11.11 16.90
C GLY A 151 -34.78 12.06 17.50
N TRP A 152 -35.50 12.76 16.62
CA TRP A 152 -36.60 13.70 16.89
C TRP A 152 -37.53 13.22 18.01
N SER A 153 -37.68 14.05 19.04
CA SER A 153 -38.59 13.84 20.15
C SER A 153 -39.89 14.60 19.86
N PRO A 154 -41.07 14.01 20.10
CA PRO A 154 -42.33 14.74 19.97
C PRO A 154 -42.46 15.89 21.01
N GLU A 155 -41.57 15.94 22.01
CA GLU A 155 -41.46 17.06 22.96
C GLU A 155 -40.74 18.28 22.35
N ASP A 156 -40.12 18.13 21.17
CA ASP A 156 -39.38 19.20 20.48
C ASP A 156 -40.30 20.16 19.69
N GLU A 157 -41.61 19.91 19.61
CA GLU A 157 -42.57 20.72 18.82
C GLU A 157 -43.33 21.78 19.63
N GLU A 158 -43.21 21.81 20.96
CA GLU A 158 -43.96 22.75 21.83
C GLU A 158 -43.15 23.95 22.36
N SER A 159 -41.95 24.24 21.81
CA SER A 159 -41.15 25.42 22.21
C SER A 159 -41.23 26.60 21.25
#